data_AF-A0A5N1LCM8-F1
#
_entry.id   AF-A0A5N1LCM8-F1
#
_cell.length_a   1.000
_cell.length_b   1.000
_cell.length_c   1.000
_cell.angle_alpha   90.00
_cell.angle_beta   90.00
_cell.angle_gamma   90.00
#
_symmetry.space_group_name_H-M   'P 1'
#
loop_
_entity.id
_entity.type
_entity.pdbx_description
1 polymer ?
#
loop_
_entity_poly.entity_id
_entity_poly.type
_entity_poly.pdbx_seq_one_letter_code
_entity_poly.pdbx_strand_id
1 'polypeptide(L)'
;MSNSQAYDEVTVAADGVTVTKRFEADEFPVPAIAFNLTSRRSVPVTVRLVDTVPGDVAVEDLGFHPEYGSEYWDINENRIAFEKELEPEADYTTVYGIRATGTDDVEKFLTEPEIESVDPPLDEDEEDLVGGGDEAVRDVIAGDADSVPGLEEDDDEDIETLDLSDPNNPDSGVEAPEESNAAPADSEVQSGAVVATMAQEIRDQNVSPEDVKLLKRALDAVSEDDSDAGGVNDARIQRIQSDVADLRAYTDALEEFLEENGTGEDMIEEFGERLDSFETALENFQDEVQSATETATSASEQVDDLSEEVESVEGQLDDLEDDIKTVREEIDDGELADRIDETESEIEELKEWREQLSSVIGGGD
;
A
#
# COMPACT_ATOMS: atom_id res chain seq x y z
N MET A 1 -15.72 -14.76 -0.93
CA MET A 1 -15.48 -14.41 0.48
C MET A 1 -14.05 -14.82 0.79
N SER A 2 -13.08 -14.04 0.30
CA SER A 2 -11.67 -14.21 0.67
C SER A 2 -11.52 -13.74 2.09
N ASN A 3 -11.11 -14.63 2.98
CA ASN A 3 -10.96 -14.34 4.39
C ASN A 3 -9.57 -13.76 4.58
N SER A 4 -9.34 -12.55 4.05
CA SER A 4 -8.10 -11.82 4.28
C SER A 4 -8.12 -11.31 5.71
N GLN A 5 -7.66 -12.14 6.64
CA GLN A 5 -7.13 -11.63 7.90
C GLN A 5 -5.94 -10.77 7.53
N ALA A 6 -6.08 -9.45 7.65
CA ALA A 6 -4.97 -8.52 7.49
C ALA A 6 -4.03 -8.74 8.68
N TYR A 7 -2.94 -9.45 8.43
CA TYR A 7 -1.82 -9.52 9.37
C TYR A 7 -0.88 -8.35 9.09
N ASP A 8 -0.24 -7.82 10.12
CA ASP A 8 0.75 -6.75 9.98
C ASP A 8 1.91 -7.21 9.08
N GLU A 9 2.25 -6.39 8.09
CA GLU A 9 3.41 -6.60 7.23
C GLU A 9 4.69 -6.16 7.95
N VAL A 10 5.79 -6.86 7.71
CA VAL A 10 7.08 -6.57 8.33
C VAL A 10 8.04 -6.08 7.27
N THR A 11 8.60 -4.88 7.48
CA THR A 11 9.51 -4.26 6.51
C THR A 11 10.89 -4.05 7.13
N VAL A 12 11.94 -4.42 6.40
CA VAL A 12 13.33 -4.13 6.75
C VAL A 12 14.05 -3.48 5.58
N ALA A 13 15.02 -2.62 5.87
CA ALA A 13 15.82 -1.96 4.83
C ALA A 13 17.30 -1.97 5.22
N ALA A 14 18.17 -2.25 4.25
CA ALA A 14 19.62 -2.19 4.40
C ALA A 14 20.28 -1.94 3.03
N ASP A 15 21.36 -1.16 2.99
CA ASP A 15 22.17 -0.91 1.78
C ASP A 15 21.36 -0.54 0.52
N GLY A 16 20.28 0.24 0.70
CA GLY A 16 19.40 0.69 -0.38
C GLY A 16 18.45 -0.38 -0.94
N VAL A 17 18.29 -1.50 -0.24
CA VAL A 17 17.32 -2.56 -0.54
C VAL A 17 16.28 -2.60 0.57
N THR A 18 15.01 -2.55 0.21
CA THR A 18 13.88 -2.74 1.11
C THR A 18 13.25 -4.11 0.89
N VAL A 19 12.92 -4.80 1.97
CA VAL A 19 12.27 -6.11 1.96
C VAL A 19 11.00 -6.02 2.79
N THR A 20 9.85 -6.21 2.14
CA THR A 20 8.53 -6.25 2.78
C THR A 20 8.02 -7.68 2.79
N LYS A 21 7.76 -8.20 3.99
CA LYS A 21 7.31 -9.56 4.26
C LYS A 21 5.84 -9.54 4.65
N ARG A 22 5.03 -10.34 3.98
CA ARG A 22 3.58 -10.42 4.19
C ARG A 22 3.07 -11.86 4.12
N PHE A 23 1.93 -12.10 4.73
CA PHE A 23 1.23 -13.38 4.62
C PHE A 23 0.19 -13.35 3.50
N GLU A 24 0.25 -14.35 2.62
CA GLU A 24 -0.67 -14.55 1.50
C GLU A 24 -1.41 -15.89 1.64
N ALA A 25 -2.65 -15.83 2.12
CA ALA A 25 -3.48 -17.02 2.35
C ALA A 25 -4.24 -17.48 1.09
N ASP A 26 -4.65 -16.52 0.25
CA ASP A 26 -5.62 -16.74 -0.82
C ASP A 26 -4.99 -16.67 -2.23
N GLU A 27 -3.78 -16.10 -2.36
CA GLU A 27 -3.09 -15.94 -3.65
C GLU A 27 -2.50 -17.29 -4.16
N PHE A 28 -2.23 -18.23 -3.25
CA PHE A 28 -1.58 -19.49 -3.54
C PHE A 28 -2.41 -20.73 -3.12
N PRO A 29 -2.21 -21.90 -3.75
CA PRO A 29 -2.91 -23.13 -3.38
C PRO A 29 -2.66 -23.63 -1.94
N VAL A 30 -1.57 -23.15 -1.33
CA VAL A 30 -1.23 -23.33 0.09
C VAL A 30 -0.90 -21.96 0.66
N PRO A 31 -1.17 -21.70 1.95
CA PRO A 31 -0.79 -20.44 2.58
C PRO A 31 0.70 -20.18 2.43
N ALA A 32 1.08 -18.95 2.09
CA ALA A 32 2.45 -18.60 1.78
C ALA A 32 2.88 -17.31 2.49
N ILE A 33 4.17 -17.19 2.71
CA ILE A 33 4.82 -15.94 3.10
C ILE A 33 5.48 -15.38 1.85
N ALA A 34 5.14 -14.15 1.50
CA ALA A 34 5.67 -13.43 0.37
C ALA A 34 6.65 -12.34 0.83
N PHE A 35 7.78 -12.26 0.15
CA PHE A 35 8.77 -11.20 0.29
C PHE A 35 8.79 -10.39 -0.99
N ASN A 36 8.56 -9.10 -0.86
CA ASN A 36 8.77 -8.12 -1.92
C ASN A 36 10.10 -7.41 -1.64
N LEU A 37 11.06 -7.58 -2.54
CA LEU A 37 12.37 -6.96 -2.49
C LEU A 37 12.39 -5.81 -3.50
N THR A 38 12.59 -4.60 -3.02
CA THR A 38 12.72 -3.39 -3.85
C THR A 38 14.13 -2.86 -3.71
N SER A 39 14.88 -2.85 -4.80
CA SER A 39 16.19 -2.20 -4.87
C SER A 39 16.00 -0.75 -5.31
N ARG A 40 16.56 0.21 -4.57
CA ARG A 40 16.67 1.62 -4.99
C ARG A 40 18.05 1.95 -5.55
N ARG A 41 18.88 0.92 -5.77
CA ARG A 41 20.25 1.07 -6.27
C ARG A 41 20.24 1.26 -7.78
N SER A 42 21.07 2.17 -8.28
CA SER A 42 21.27 2.42 -9.72
C SER A 42 22.21 1.39 -10.40
N VAL A 43 22.74 0.45 -9.61
CA VAL A 43 23.60 -0.66 -10.04
C VAL A 43 22.99 -2.00 -9.59
N PRO A 44 23.28 -3.12 -10.30
CA PRO A 44 22.81 -4.42 -9.86
C PRO A 44 23.44 -4.81 -8.52
N VAL A 45 22.65 -5.42 -7.64
CA VAL A 45 23.08 -5.84 -6.30
C VAL A 45 22.69 -7.27 -6.02
N THR A 46 23.60 -8.05 -5.43
CA THR A 46 23.32 -9.39 -4.91
C THR A 46 22.89 -9.28 -3.46
N VAL A 47 21.66 -9.69 -3.17
CA VAL A 47 21.07 -9.63 -1.83
C VAL A 47 21.00 -11.03 -1.25
N ARG A 48 21.44 -11.18 -0.01
CA ARG A 48 21.25 -12.38 0.80
C ARG A 48 20.33 -12.07 1.97
N LEU A 49 19.10 -12.58 1.88
CA LEU A 49 18.05 -12.43 2.88
C LEU A 49 17.94 -13.71 3.70
N VAL A 50 17.83 -13.58 5.03
CA VAL A 50 17.66 -14.71 5.95
C VAL A 50 16.37 -14.52 6.75
N ASP A 51 15.58 -15.58 6.85
CA ASP A 51 14.38 -15.60 7.68
C ASP A 51 14.42 -16.80 8.65
N THR A 52 13.81 -16.62 9.82
CA THR A 52 13.81 -17.63 10.89
C THR A 52 12.54 -18.48 10.82
N VAL A 53 12.72 -19.80 10.82
CA VAL A 53 11.62 -20.76 10.86
C VAL A 53 11.22 -21.02 12.33
N PRO A 54 9.93 -20.90 12.69
CA PRO A 54 9.47 -21.20 14.04
C PRO A 54 9.83 -22.62 14.49
N GLY A 55 10.26 -22.79 15.74
CA GLY A 55 10.72 -24.08 16.27
C GLY A 55 9.66 -25.20 16.34
N ASP A 56 8.37 -24.84 16.24
CA ASP A 56 7.25 -25.79 16.18
C ASP A 56 7.01 -26.34 14.76
N VAL A 57 7.75 -25.84 13.75
CA VAL A 57 7.54 -26.13 12.33
C VAL A 57 8.72 -26.93 11.79
N ALA A 58 8.44 -28.06 11.13
CA ALA A 58 9.47 -28.82 10.44
C ALA A 58 9.83 -28.15 9.12
N VAL A 59 11.12 -28.06 8.81
CA VAL A 59 11.61 -27.56 7.51
C VAL A 59 11.05 -28.34 6.31
N GLU A 60 10.63 -29.59 6.50
CA GLU A 60 10.00 -30.44 5.49
C GLU A 60 8.57 -29.99 5.12
N ASP A 61 7.95 -29.19 5.99
CA ASP A 61 6.63 -28.59 5.79
C ASP A 61 6.69 -27.25 5.03
N LEU A 62 7.90 -26.74 4.78
CA LEU A 62 8.12 -25.57 3.92
C LEU A 62 8.33 -26.00 2.47
N GLY A 63 7.76 -25.23 1.54
CA GLY A 63 7.93 -25.46 0.11
C GLY A 63 8.12 -24.18 -0.67
N PHE A 64 9.07 -24.15 -1.59
CA PHE A 64 9.34 -22.97 -2.42
C PHE A 64 8.55 -23.01 -3.73
N HIS A 65 8.05 -21.86 -4.19
CA HIS A 65 7.26 -21.80 -5.41
C HIS A 65 8.16 -21.76 -6.66
N PRO A 66 7.98 -22.66 -7.66
CA PRO A 66 8.86 -22.74 -8.83
C PRO A 66 9.02 -21.43 -9.60
N GLU A 67 7.92 -20.68 -9.77
CA GLU A 67 7.90 -19.43 -10.53
C GLU A 67 8.41 -18.21 -9.76
N TYR A 68 8.55 -18.30 -8.42
CA TYR A 68 8.98 -17.20 -7.56
C TYR A 68 10.40 -17.41 -7.03
N GLY A 69 11.28 -17.99 -7.87
CA GLY A 69 12.70 -18.11 -7.56
C GLY A 69 13.06 -19.22 -6.57
N SER A 70 12.36 -20.36 -6.61
CA SER A 70 12.67 -21.52 -5.73
C SER A 70 14.13 -22.00 -5.77
N GLU A 71 14.85 -21.72 -6.86
CA GLU A 71 16.25 -22.11 -7.04
C GLU A 71 17.24 -21.24 -6.24
N TYR A 72 16.78 -20.08 -5.75
CA TYR A 72 17.56 -19.13 -4.96
C TYR A 72 17.36 -19.31 -3.46
N TRP A 73 16.53 -20.28 -3.06
CA TRP A 73 16.25 -20.58 -1.66
C TRP A 73 17.07 -21.76 -1.15
N ASP A 74 17.69 -21.57 0.01
CA ASP A 74 18.34 -22.58 0.81
C ASP A 74 17.63 -22.74 2.17
N ILE A 75 17.58 -23.97 2.67
CA ILE A 75 16.93 -24.29 3.95
C ILE A 75 17.89 -25.05 4.88
N ASN A 76 18.03 -24.57 6.11
CA ASN A 76 18.96 -25.09 7.10
C ASN A 76 18.32 -25.14 8.48
N GLU A 77 18.01 -26.33 8.99
CA GLU A 77 17.48 -26.63 10.35
C GLU A 77 16.33 -25.75 10.87
N ASN A 78 16.57 -24.47 11.14
CA ASN A 78 15.62 -23.47 11.63
C ASN A 78 15.69 -22.11 10.90
N ARG A 79 16.39 -22.04 9.76
CA ARG A 79 16.55 -20.83 8.94
C ARG A 79 16.38 -21.13 7.47
N ILE A 80 15.85 -20.16 6.75
CA ILE A 80 15.80 -20.14 5.29
C ILE A 80 16.59 -18.93 4.79
N ALA A 81 17.31 -19.10 3.70
CA ALA A 81 18.10 -18.04 3.09
C ALA A 81 17.72 -17.92 1.61
N PHE A 82 17.57 -16.69 1.14
CA PHE A 82 17.32 -16.35 -0.25
C PHE A 82 18.49 -15.52 -0.78
N GLU A 83 19.14 -15.98 -1.85
CA GLU A 83 20.28 -15.26 -2.46
C GLU A 83 20.03 -15.01 -3.95
N LYS A 84 19.96 -13.74 -4.34
CA LYS A 84 19.71 -13.37 -5.73
C LYS A 84 20.33 -12.01 -6.11
N GLU A 85 20.79 -11.91 -7.35
CA GLU A 85 21.12 -10.65 -8.02
C GLU A 85 19.83 -9.92 -8.48
N LEU A 86 19.63 -8.71 -7.97
CA LEU A 86 18.59 -7.77 -8.38
C LEU A 86 19.15 -6.78 -9.40
N GLU A 87 18.34 -6.46 -10.41
CA GLU A 87 18.65 -5.40 -11.36
C GLU A 87 18.56 -4.02 -10.69
N PRO A 88 19.15 -2.97 -11.30
CA PRO A 88 18.97 -1.59 -10.84
C PRO A 88 17.49 -1.22 -10.75
N GLU A 89 17.10 -0.52 -9.68
CA GLU A 89 15.73 -0.03 -9.49
C GLU A 89 14.64 -1.11 -9.66
N ALA A 90 14.96 -2.37 -9.30
CA ALA A 90 14.10 -3.51 -9.56
C ALA A 90 13.24 -3.91 -8.35
N ASP A 91 12.02 -4.32 -8.66
CA ASP A 91 11.10 -4.99 -7.74
C ASP A 91 11.05 -6.49 -8.03
N TYR A 92 11.29 -7.31 -7.02
CA TYR A 92 11.27 -8.76 -7.12
C TYR A 92 10.45 -9.39 -5.99
N THR A 93 9.53 -10.28 -6.33
CA THR A 93 8.74 -11.02 -5.34
C THR A 93 9.19 -12.48 -5.28
N THR A 94 9.41 -12.97 -4.06
CA THR A 94 9.68 -14.39 -3.79
C THR A 94 8.80 -14.92 -2.67
N VAL A 95 8.46 -16.22 -2.69
CA VAL A 95 7.52 -16.79 -1.72
C VAL A 95 7.93 -18.18 -1.24
N TYR A 96 7.61 -18.51 0.01
CA TYR A 96 7.59 -19.88 0.51
C TYR A 96 6.20 -20.23 1.07
N GLY A 97 5.72 -21.43 0.74
CA GLY A 97 4.46 -21.99 1.19
C GLY A 97 4.61 -22.85 2.45
N ILE A 98 3.60 -22.81 3.31
CA ILE A 98 3.49 -23.56 4.56
C ILE A 98 2.47 -24.68 4.38
N ARG A 99 2.88 -25.94 4.56
CA ARG A 99 1.97 -27.09 4.47
C ARG A 99 1.15 -27.22 5.77
N ALA A 100 -0.17 -27.11 5.62
CA ALA A 100 -1.36 -27.45 6.44
C ALA A 100 -1.30 -27.95 7.91
N THR A 101 -0.15 -28.14 8.55
CA THR A 101 -0.02 -28.53 9.97
C THR A 101 0.42 -27.38 10.89
N GLY A 102 0.77 -26.21 10.35
CA GLY A 102 1.31 -25.07 11.10
C GLY A 102 0.62 -23.72 10.86
N THR A 103 -0.57 -23.71 10.24
CA THR A 103 -1.28 -22.46 9.87
C THR A 103 -2.11 -21.86 11.00
N ASP A 104 -2.20 -22.51 12.16
CA ASP A 104 -2.94 -21.98 13.31
C ASP A 104 -2.19 -20.82 14.01
N ASP A 105 -0.90 -20.63 13.73
CA ASP A 105 -0.05 -19.56 14.32
C ASP A 105 0.83 -18.89 13.25
N VAL A 106 0.23 -18.30 12.22
CA VAL A 106 0.95 -17.62 11.12
C VAL A 106 1.79 -16.43 11.61
N GLU A 107 1.36 -15.76 12.69
CA GLU A 107 2.09 -14.64 13.31
C GLU A 107 3.52 -15.02 13.72
N LYS A 108 3.77 -16.30 14.02
CA LYS A 108 5.12 -16.79 14.33
C LYS A 108 6.07 -16.70 13.13
N PHE A 109 5.52 -16.75 11.91
CA PHE A 109 6.27 -16.57 10.68
C PHE A 109 6.42 -15.11 10.30
N LEU A 110 5.71 -14.16 10.92
CA LEU A 110 5.85 -12.73 10.67
C LEU A 110 6.88 -12.09 11.61
N THR A 111 8.00 -12.78 11.80
CA THR A 111 9.18 -12.18 12.45
C THR A 111 9.97 -11.35 11.44
N GLU A 112 10.69 -10.36 11.96
CA GLU A 112 11.61 -9.54 11.19
C GLU A 112 12.68 -10.39 10.48
N PRO A 113 12.76 -10.34 9.14
CA PRO A 113 13.82 -11.01 8.40
C PRO A 113 15.12 -10.19 8.46
N GLU A 114 16.26 -10.84 8.29
CA GLU A 114 17.59 -10.22 8.37
C GLU A 114 18.21 -10.14 6.97
N ILE A 115 18.59 -8.94 6.52
CA ILE A 115 19.41 -8.78 5.31
C ILE A 115 20.87 -9.03 5.72
N GLU A 116 21.40 -10.23 5.44
CA GLU A 116 22.74 -10.65 5.88
C GLU A 116 23.86 -9.91 5.13
N SER A 117 23.65 -9.65 3.83
CA SER A 117 24.62 -8.91 3.02
C SER A 117 24.00 -8.40 1.72
N VAL A 118 24.47 -7.23 1.28
CA VAL A 118 24.22 -6.66 -0.05
C VAL A 118 25.57 -6.41 -0.72
N ASP A 119 25.78 -6.99 -1.91
CA ASP A 119 27.02 -6.83 -2.69
C ASP A 119 26.75 -6.18 -4.06
N PRO A 120 27.45 -5.10 -4.43
CA PRO A 120 28.43 -4.37 -3.63
C PRO A 120 27.78 -3.65 -2.42
N PRO A 121 28.52 -3.46 -1.31
CA PRO A 121 28.04 -2.69 -0.17
C PRO A 121 27.78 -1.24 -0.57
N LEU A 122 26.92 -0.53 0.16
CA LEU A 122 26.70 0.89 -0.08
C LEU A 122 27.94 1.69 0.36
N ASP A 123 28.34 2.68 -0.43
CA ASP A 123 29.35 3.65 0.01
C ASP A 123 28.68 4.58 1.04
N GLU A 124 29.35 4.90 2.16
CA GLU A 124 28.81 5.71 3.27
C GLU A 124 28.26 7.09 2.82
N ASP A 125 28.73 7.60 1.67
CA ASP A 125 28.28 8.88 1.08
C ASP A 125 26.92 8.78 0.34
N GLU A 126 26.46 7.57 -0.01
CA GLU A 126 25.16 7.33 -0.67
C GLU A 126 24.06 6.91 0.32
N GLU A 127 24.38 6.57 1.57
CA GLU A 127 23.39 6.11 2.58
C GLU A 127 22.34 7.19 2.88
N ASP A 128 22.75 8.46 2.85
CA ASP A 128 21.91 9.63 3.13
C ASP A 128 20.89 9.92 2.00
N LEU A 129 21.19 9.50 0.77
CA LEU A 129 20.32 9.73 -0.40
C LEU A 129 19.30 8.60 -0.62
N VAL A 130 19.61 7.40 -0.14
CA VAL A 130 18.75 6.22 -0.28
C VAL A 130 17.94 6.03 1.00
N GLY A 131 17.15 7.05 1.33
CA GLY A 131 16.39 7.16 2.57
C GLY A 131 15.92 5.82 3.14
N GLY A 132 16.54 5.42 4.24
CA GLY A 132 16.04 4.36 5.10
C GLY A 132 14.63 4.76 5.52
N GLY A 133 13.64 4.02 5.02
CA GLY A 133 12.22 4.36 5.14
C GLY A 133 11.67 4.44 6.57
N ASP A 134 12.49 4.19 7.58
CA ASP A 134 12.12 4.27 9.00
C ASP A 134 12.61 5.58 9.67
N GLU A 135 13.66 6.22 9.16
CA GLU A 135 14.26 7.40 9.79
C GLU A 135 13.70 8.71 9.24
N ALA A 136 13.40 8.77 7.94
CA ALA A 136 12.76 9.94 7.32
C ALA A 136 11.34 10.21 7.85
N VAL A 137 10.65 9.18 8.35
CA VAL A 137 9.31 9.32 8.94
C VAL A 137 9.39 9.90 10.37
N ARG A 138 10.49 9.65 11.09
CA ARG A 138 10.75 10.25 12.40
C ARG A 138 11.12 11.74 12.29
N ASP A 139 11.90 12.11 11.29
CA ASP A 139 12.45 13.47 11.20
C ASP A 139 11.40 14.52 10.78
N VAL A 140 10.40 14.11 9.97
CA VAL A 140 9.24 14.95 9.62
C VAL A 140 8.28 15.13 10.80
N ILE A 141 8.20 14.16 11.72
CA ILE A 141 7.38 14.26 12.95
C ILE A 141 8.07 15.11 14.01
N ALA A 142 9.41 15.17 14.02
CA ALA A 142 10.21 15.97 14.95
C ALA A 142 10.31 17.46 14.61
N GLY A 143 9.92 17.87 13.40
CA GLY A 143 9.84 19.28 13.01
C GLY A 143 11.19 19.97 12.78
N ASP A 144 12.27 19.21 12.53
CA ASP A 144 13.64 19.74 12.34
C ASP A 144 14.10 19.69 10.86
N ALA A 145 13.18 19.72 9.89
CA ALA A 145 13.51 19.86 8.47
C ALA A 145 13.32 21.31 8.01
N ASP A 146 14.35 22.15 8.18
CA ASP A 146 14.34 23.58 7.76
C ASP A 146 14.59 23.77 6.24
N SER A 147 14.74 22.70 5.45
CA SER A 147 14.81 22.82 3.99
C SER A 147 14.50 21.51 3.27
N VAL A 148 13.46 21.55 2.44
CA VAL A 148 13.12 20.51 1.47
C VAL A 148 14.19 20.48 0.38
N PRO A 149 14.88 19.35 0.15
CA PRO A 149 15.80 19.21 -0.99
C PRO A 149 15.03 19.40 -2.30
N GLY A 150 15.38 20.45 -3.05
CA GLY A 150 14.70 20.85 -4.30
C GLY A 150 14.04 22.24 -4.28
N LEU A 151 14.08 22.96 -3.16
CA LEU A 151 13.67 24.37 -3.05
C LEU A 151 14.84 25.28 -2.64
N GLU A 152 15.99 25.13 -3.30
CA GLU A 152 16.98 26.22 -3.27
C GLU A 152 16.46 27.35 -4.18
N GLU A 153 16.39 28.55 -3.61
CA GLU A 153 15.98 29.80 -4.26
C GLU A 153 16.95 30.16 -5.39
N ASP A 154 16.71 29.61 -6.60
CA ASP A 154 17.32 30.10 -7.82
C ASP A 154 16.24 30.56 -8.81
N ASP A 155 16.20 31.88 -8.95
CA ASP A 155 15.68 32.74 -10.03
C ASP A 155 14.30 32.45 -10.65
N ASP A 156 13.49 33.51 -10.62
CA ASP A 156 12.28 33.73 -11.43
C ASP A 156 12.54 33.42 -12.93
N GLU A 157 12.24 32.21 -13.38
CA GLU A 157 11.92 31.95 -14.79
C GLU A 157 10.42 31.66 -14.91
N ASP A 158 9.70 32.64 -15.46
CA ASP A 158 8.30 32.58 -15.84
C ASP A 158 7.97 31.27 -16.58
N ILE A 159 7.35 30.32 -15.89
CA ILE A 159 6.70 29.20 -16.56
C ILE A 159 5.49 29.79 -17.27
N GLU A 160 5.57 29.92 -18.60
CA GLU A 160 4.43 30.28 -19.44
C GLU A 160 3.27 29.33 -19.13
N THR A 161 2.27 29.83 -18.43
CA THR A 161 0.99 29.15 -18.25
C THR A 161 0.41 28.89 -19.63
N LEU A 162 0.47 27.65 -20.08
CA LEU A 162 -0.24 27.20 -21.28
C LEU A 162 -1.74 27.42 -21.04
N ASP A 163 -2.31 28.35 -21.81
CA ASP A 163 -3.73 28.67 -21.84
C ASP A 163 -4.51 27.49 -22.44
N LEU A 164 -4.86 26.54 -21.58
CA LEU A 164 -5.75 25.43 -21.90
C LEU A 164 -7.16 25.99 -22.03
N SER A 165 -7.66 26.05 -23.26
CA SER A 165 -9.03 26.47 -23.56
C SER A 165 -10.05 25.56 -22.85
N ASP A 166 -10.84 26.14 -21.96
CA ASP A 166 -11.93 25.50 -21.22
C ASP A 166 -13.06 25.08 -22.19
N PRO A 167 -13.38 23.77 -22.31
CA PRO A 167 -14.43 23.27 -23.18
C PRO A 167 -15.87 23.65 -22.75
N ASN A 168 -16.06 24.30 -21.59
CA ASN A 168 -17.36 24.73 -21.08
C ASN A 168 -17.60 26.24 -21.12
N ASN A 169 -16.74 27.03 -21.76
CA ASN A 169 -16.96 28.47 -21.91
C ASN A 169 -17.99 28.78 -23.04
N PRO A 170 -19.18 29.35 -22.73
CA PRO A 170 -20.25 29.53 -23.72
C PRO A 170 -20.08 30.75 -24.66
N ASP A 171 -18.94 31.45 -24.63
CA ASP A 171 -18.70 32.68 -25.43
C ASP A 171 -17.62 32.54 -26.53
N SER A 172 -17.13 31.32 -26.79
CA SER A 172 -16.26 31.06 -27.93
C SER A 172 -17.10 30.79 -29.17
N GLY A 173 -17.37 31.85 -29.93
CA GLY A 173 -18.09 31.81 -31.20
C GLY A 173 -17.40 30.91 -32.23
N VAL A 174 -17.94 29.71 -32.42
CA VAL A 174 -17.64 28.84 -33.56
C VAL A 174 -18.78 29.03 -34.57
N GLU A 175 -18.48 29.63 -35.72
CA GLU A 175 -19.35 29.63 -36.88
C GLU A 175 -19.63 28.18 -37.32
N ALA A 176 -20.88 27.75 -37.18
CA ALA A 176 -21.36 26.51 -37.75
C ALA A 176 -21.53 26.66 -39.27
N PRO A 177 -21.14 25.67 -40.10
CA PRO A 177 -21.44 25.70 -41.52
C PRO A 177 -22.93 25.40 -41.73
N GLU A 178 -23.59 26.22 -42.55
CA GLU A 178 -24.94 25.96 -43.03
C GLU A 178 -24.93 24.79 -44.03
N GLU A 179 -25.47 23.64 -43.62
CA GLU A 179 -25.88 22.57 -44.53
C GLU A 179 -27.30 22.85 -45.03
N SER A 180 -27.36 23.50 -46.19
CA SER A 180 -28.54 23.56 -47.04
C SER A 180 -28.79 22.17 -47.66
N ASN A 181 -29.86 21.50 -47.25
CA ASN A 181 -30.40 20.39 -48.01
C ASN A 181 -31.91 20.57 -48.23
N ALA A 182 -32.22 21.23 -49.35
CA ALA A 182 -33.57 21.32 -49.88
C ALA A 182 -34.02 19.94 -50.39
N ALA A 183 -34.99 19.34 -49.70
CA ALA A 183 -35.75 18.23 -50.25
C ALA A 183 -36.62 18.72 -51.41
N PRO A 184 -36.59 18.10 -52.61
CA PRO A 184 -37.65 18.32 -53.58
C PRO A 184 -38.89 17.55 -53.10
N ALA A 185 -39.99 18.27 -52.97
CA ALA A 185 -41.32 17.69 -52.84
C ALA A 185 -41.64 16.88 -54.11
N ASP A 186 -41.68 15.56 -53.98
CA ASP A 186 -42.12 14.70 -55.06
C ASP A 186 -43.61 14.94 -55.30
N SER A 187 -43.94 15.26 -56.53
CA SER A 187 -45.32 15.43 -56.97
C SER A 187 -45.89 14.02 -57.16
N GLU A 188 -46.39 13.44 -56.08
CA GLU A 188 -47.24 12.25 -56.15
C GLU A 188 -48.50 12.61 -56.94
N VAL A 189 -48.41 12.47 -58.25
CA VAL A 189 -49.55 12.41 -59.16
C VAL A 189 -50.49 11.37 -58.56
N GLN A 190 -51.70 11.80 -58.22
CA GLN A 190 -52.75 11.00 -57.56
C GLN A 190 -53.11 9.78 -58.41
N SER A 191 -52.28 8.75 -58.37
CA SER A 191 -52.45 7.51 -59.10
C SER A 191 -53.77 6.83 -58.70
N GLY A 192 -54.20 7.04 -57.45
CA GLY A 192 -55.50 6.59 -56.95
C GLY A 192 -56.70 7.23 -57.64
N ALA A 193 -56.63 8.48 -58.10
CA ALA A 193 -57.75 9.15 -58.77
C ALA A 193 -57.98 8.56 -60.17
N VAL A 194 -56.90 8.27 -60.90
CA VAL A 194 -56.97 7.66 -62.25
C VAL A 194 -57.47 6.22 -62.16
N VAL A 195 -57.01 5.44 -61.17
CA VAL A 195 -57.47 4.07 -60.92
C VAL A 195 -58.96 4.02 -60.54
N ALA A 196 -59.43 4.97 -59.73
CA ALA A 196 -60.84 5.07 -59.35
C ALA A 196 -61.75 5.38 -60.56
N THR A 197 -61.38 6.34 -61.41
CA THR A 197 -62.13 6.65 -62.64
C THR A 197 -62.11 5.48 -63.63
N MET A 198 -60.99 4.78 -63.75
CA MET A 198 -60.86 3.60 -64.61
C MET A 198 -61.71 2.41 -64.12
N ALA A 199 -61.76 2.18 -62.81
CA ALA A 199 -62.61 1.15 -62.22
C ALA A 199 -64.12 1.45 -62.38
N GLN A 200 -64.50 2.72 -62.46
CA GLN A 200 -65.86 3.17 -62.74
C GLN A 200 -66.25 2.86 -64.20
N GLU A 201 -65.42 3.25 -65.16
CA GLU A 201 -65.66 3.03 -66.61
C GLU A 201 -65.74 1.54 -66.98
N ILE A 202 -64.97 0.67 -66.32
CA ILE A 202 -65.04 -0.80 -66.49
C ILE A 202 -66.36 -1.36 -65.95
N ARG A 203 -66.88 -0.84 -64.83
CA ARG A 203 -68.18 -1.28 -64.26
C ARG A 203 -69.36 -0.87 -65.14
N ASP A 204 -69.28 0.30 -65.75
CA ASP A 204 -70.31 0.82 -66.66
C ASP A 204 -70.25 0.18 -68.06
N GLN A 205 -69.37 -0.82 -68.27
CA GLN A 205 -69.14 -1.55 -69.53
C GLN A 205 -68.78 -0.65 -70.72
N ASN A 206 -68.29 0.55 -70.45
CA ASN A 206 -67.89 1.52 -71.46
C ASN A 206 -66.46 1.26 -71.98
N VAL A 207 -65.93 0.08 -71.72
CA VAL A 207 -64.61 -0.40 -72.14
C VAL A 207 -64.80 -1.64 -72.98
N SER A 208 -64.07 -1.74 -74.09
CA SER A 208 -64.22 -2.88 -74.98
C SER A 208 -63.73 -4.17 -74.31
N PRO A 209 -64.32 -5.35 -74.63
CA PRO A 209 -63.90 -6.62 -74.06
C PRO A 209 -62.47 -7.03 -74.48
N GLU A 210 -61.96 -6.47 -75.58
CA GLU A 210 -60.56 -6.59 -76.00
C GLU A 210 -59.65 -5.82 -75.05
N ASP A 211 -60.01 -4.59 -74.68
CA ASP A 211 -59.23 -3.75 -73.76
C ASP A 211 -59.23 -4.30 -72.34
N VAL A 212 -60.34 -4.87 -71.86
CA VAL A 212 -60.39 -5.56 -70.56
C VAL A 212 -59.48 -6.79 -70.55
N LYS A 213 -59.40 -7.55 -71.67
CA LYS A 213 -58.45 -8.66 -71.78
C LYS A 213 -57.00 -8.17 -71.83
N LEU A 214 -56.75 -7.03 -72.48
CA LEU A 214 -55.43 -6.41 -72.53
C LEU A 214 -55.01 -5.95 -71.13
N LEU A 215 -55.91 -5.32 -70.38
CA LEU A 215 -55.70 -4.88 -69.00
C LEU A 215 -55.52 -6.07 -68.05
N LYS A 216 -56.29 -7.15 -68.23
CA LYS A 216 -56.12 -8.37 -67.44
C LYS A 216 -54.77 -9.03 -67.72
N ARG A 217 -54.32 -9.06 -68.98
CA ARG A 217 -52.99 -9.55 -69.35
C ARG A 217 -51.87 -8.63 -68.84
N ALA A 218 -52.08 -7.32 -68.88
CA ALA A 218 -51.12 -6.35 -68.35
C ALA A 218 -51.04 -6.41 -66.83
N LEU A 219 -52.16 -6.63 -66.14
CA LEU A 219 -52.20 -6.83 -64.70
C LEU A 219 -51.62 -8.18 -64.30
N ASP A 220 -51.87 -9.27 -65.04
CA ASP A 220 -51.18 -10.56 -64.83
C ASP A 220 -49.66 -10.37 -65.01
N ALA A 221 -49.22 -9.66 -66.05
CA ALA A 221 -47.79 -9.42 -66.28
C ALA A 221 -47.15 -8.53 -65.19
N VAL A 222 -47.88 -7.54 -64.68
CA VAL A 222 -47.45 -6.73 -63.53
C VAL A 222 -47.51 -7.52 -62.22
N SER A 223 -48.47 -8.44 -62.05
CA SER A 223 -48.57 -9.33 -60.87
C SER A 223 -47.45 -10.39 -60.88
N GLU A 224 -46.97 -10.76 -62.07
CA GLU A 224 -45.80 -11.62 -62.26
C GLU A 224 -44.47 -10.86 -62.05
N ASP A 225 -44.45 -9.53 -62.18
CA ASP A 225 -43.30 -8.62 -61.90
C ASP A 225 -43.39 -7.93 -60.51
N ASP A 226 -44.55 -7.96 -59.83
CA ASP A 226 -44.78 -7.35 -58.50
C ASP A 226 -44.17 -8.19 -57.36
N SER A 227 -43.48 -9.29 -57.70
CA SER A 227 -42.52 -9.93 -56.80
C SER A 227 -41.45 -8.94 -56.31
N ASP A 228 -41.16 -7.90 -57.08
CA ASP A 228 -40.00 -7.03 -56.83
C ASP A 228 -40.33 -5.76 -56.02
N ALA A 229 -41.55 -5.21 -56.13
CA ALA A 229 -42.00 -4.07 -55.30
C ALA A 229 -42.44 -4.50 -53.88
N GLY A 230 -43.00 -5.71 -53.76
CA GLY A 230 -43.21 -6.37 -52.48
C GLY A 230 -41.91 -6.76 -51.79
N GLY A 231 -40.88 -7.14 -52.57
CA GLY A 231 -39.58 -7.56 -52.06
C GLY A 231 -38.81 -6.47 -51.31
N VAL A 232 -38.92 -5.19 -51.71
CA VAL A 232 -38.24 -4.08 -51.00
C VAL A 232 -38.90 -3.79 -49.65
N ASN A 233 -40.23 -3.80 -49.60
CA ASN A 233 -40.96 -3.62 -48.35
C ASN A 233 -40.80 -4.85 -47.44
N ASP A 234 -40.77 -6.06 -48.01
CA ASP A 234 -40.50 -7.30 -47.28
C ASP A 234 -39.07 -7.32 -46.72
N ALA A 235 -38.08 -6.88 -47.50
CA ALA A 235 -36.70 -6.72 -47.05
C ALA A 235 -36.56 -5.66 -45.95
N ARG A 236 -37.31 -4.55 -46.04
CA ARG A 236 -37.37 -3.53 -44.98
C ARG A 236 -38.02 -4.07 -43.71
N ILE A 237 -39.10 -4.84 -43.85
CA ILE A 237 -39.79 -5.47 -42.72
C ILE A 237 -38.88 -6.52 -42.07
N GLN A 238 -38.21 -7.36 -42.85
CA GLN A 238 -37.23 -8.32 -42.34
C GLN A 238 -36.06 -7.64 -41.64
N ARG A 239 -35.57 -6.51 -42.18
CA ARG A 239 -34.51 -5.73 -41.53
C ARG A 239 -34.98 -5.13 -40.21
N ILE A 240 -36.14 -4.50 -40.17
CA ILE A 240 -36.72 -3.98 -38.92
C ILE A 240 -36.95 -5.11 -37.90
N GLN A 241 -37.40 -6.28 -38.36
CA GLN A 241 -37.57 -7.45 -37.49
C GLN A 241 -36.23 -7.97 -36.92
N SER A 242 -35.17 -7.94 -37.72
CA SER A 242 -33.80 -8.26 -37.27
C SER A 242 -33.32 -7.22 -36.27
N ASP A 243 -33.40 -5.93 -36.62
CA ASP A 243 -32.94 -4.82 -35.76
C ASP A 243 -33.71 -4.81 -34.41
N VAL A 244 -35.00 -5.16 -34.41
CA VAL A 244 -35.80 -5.30 -33.18
C VAL A 244 -35.41 -6.55 -32.39
N ALA A 245 -35.05 -7.65 -33.04
CA ALA A 245 -34.54 -8.83 -32.35
C ALA A 245 -33.19 -8.54 -31.68
N ASP A 246 -32.32 -7.82 -32.38
CA ASP A 246 -31.01 -7.40 -31.88
C ASP A 246 -31.14 -6.41 -30.71
N LEU A 247 -32.08 -5.46 -30.78
CA LEU A 247 -32.37 -4.54 -29.67
C LEU A 247 -32.91 -5.28 -28.44
N ARG A 248 -33.77 -6.29 -28.61
CA ARG A 248 -34.24 -7.09 -27.47
C ARG A 248 -33.11 -7.89 -26.85
N ALA A 249 -32.28 -8.54 -27.66
CA ALA A 249 -31.12 -9.27 -27.15
C ALA A 249 -30.16 -8.34 -26.41
N TYR A 250 -29.95 -7.11 -26.89
CA TYR A 250 -29.15 -6.11 -26.21
C TYR A 250 -29.80 -5.62 -24.90
N THR A 251 -31.11 -5.35 -24.90
CA THR A 251 -31.83 -4.96 -23.67
C THR A 251 -31.82 -6.08 -22.64
N ASP A 252 -32.06 -7.33 -23.03
CA ASP A 252 -31.99 -8.48 -22.13
C ASP A 252 -30.58 -8.62 -21.52
N ALA A 253 -29.53 -8.44 -22.33
CA ALA A 253 -28.15 -8.43 -21.85
C ALA A 253 -27.84 -7.23 -20.94
N LEU A 254 -28.44 -6.07 -21.20
CA LEU A 254 -28.29 -4.87 -20.35
C LEU A 254 -29.03 -5.04 -19.02
N GLU A 255 -30.21 -5.66 -19.01
CA GLU A 255 -30.94 -5.99 -17.79
C GLU A 255 -30.17 -6.98 -16.93
N GLU A 256 -29.63 -8.05 -17.53
CA GLU A 256 -28.77 -9.01 -16.82
C GLU A 256 -27.50 -8.34 -16.25
N PHE A 257 -26.86 -7.47 -17.03
CA PHE A 257 -25.69 -6.71 -16.58
C PHE A 257 -26.02 -5.78 -15.40
N LEU A 258 -27.15 -5.07 -15.46
CA LEU A 258 -27.60 -4.15 -14.41
C LEU A 258 -28.09 -4.89 -13.16
N GLU A 259 -28.67 -6.09 -13.30
CA GLU A 259 -29.00 -6.96 -12.16
C GLU A 259 -27.75 -7.45 -11.44
N GLU A 260 -26.66 -7.72 -12.17
CA GLU A 260 -25.42 -8.23 -11.59
C GLU A 260 -24.49 -7.13 -11.04
N ASN A 261 -24.41 -5.98 -11.72
CA ASN A 261 -23.45 -4.91 -11.39
C ASN A 261 -24.11 -3.65 -10.80
N GLY A 262 -25.44 -3.61 -10.72
CA GLY A 262 -26.17 -2.42 -10.33
C GLY A 262 -26.18 -1.34 -11.42
N THR A 263 -26.92 -0.27 -11.17
CA THR A 263 -26.93 0.91 -12.03
C THR A 263 -25.73 1.81 -11.74
N GLY A 264 -25.44 2.74 -12.65
CA GLY A 264 -24.40 3.74 -12.42
C GLY A 264 -24.66 4.62 -11.19
N GLU A 265 -25.92 4.83 -10.83
CA GLU A 265 -26.28 5.55 -9.59
C GLU A 265 -25.93 4.71 -8.35
N ASP A 266 -26.18 3.39 -8.38
CA ASP A 266 -25.81 2.49 -7.28
C ASP A 266 -24.29 2.45 -7.06
N MET A 267 -23.49 2.47 -8.13
CA MET A 267 -22.02 2.54 -8.01
C MET A 267 -21.54 3.87 -7.40
N ILE A 268 -22.18 4.98 -7.75
CA ILE A 268 -21.82 6.30 -7.21
C ILE A 268 -22.21 6.38 -5.74
N GLU A 269 -23.36 5.81 -5.35
CA GLU A 269 -23.78 5.72 -3.96
C GLU A 269 -22.82 4.86 -3.13
N GLU A 270 -22.46 3.66 -3.61
CA GLU A 270 -21.48 2.79 -2.95
C GLU A 270 -20.10 3.47 -2.83
N PHE A 271 -19.66 4.16 -3.88
CA PHE A 271 -18.41 4.93 -3.82
C PHE A 271 -18.49 6.08 -2.80
N GLY A 272 -19.63 6.76 -2.71
CA GLY A 272 -19.89 7.77 -1.69
C GLY A 272 -19.78 7.20 -0.28
N GLU A 273 -20.44 6.08 -0.01
CA GLU A 273 -20.37 5.40 1.29
C GLU A 273 -18.94 4.95 1.63
N ARG A 274 -18.18 4.46 0.63
CA ARG A 274 -16.76 4.14 0.80
C ARG A 274 -15.94 5.39 1.14
N LEU A 275 -16.20 6.52 0.49
CA LEU A 275 -15.51 7.78 0.74
C LEU A 275 -15.81 8.29 2.16
N ASP A 276 -17.07 8.28 2.59
CA ASP A 276 -17.46 8.66 3.97
C ASP A 276 -16.79 7.75 5.02
N SER A 277 -16.73 6.44 4.75
CA SER A 277 -16.01 5.51 5.62
C SER A 277 -14.52 5.78 5.64
N PHE A 278 -13.92 6.14 4.51
CA PHE A 278 -12.50 6.47 4.40
C PHE A 278 -12.18 7.79 5.13
N GLU A 279 -13.01 8.81 4.98
CA GLU A 279 -12.88 10.08 5.71
C GLU A 279 -12.93 9.84 7.22
N THR A 280 -13.89 9.03 7.69
CA THR A 280 -13.97 8.64 9.10
C THR A 280 -12.72 7.88 9.56
N ALA A 281 -12.18 6.98 8.73
CA ALA A 281 -10.96 6.27 9.05
C ALA A 281 -9.76 7.23 9.14
N LEU A 282 -9.68 8.21 8.24
CA LEU A 282 -8.63 9.23 8.22
C LEU A 282 -8.69 10.15 9.45
N GLU A 283 -9.88 10.57 9.87
CA GLU A 283 -10.06 11.34 11.11
C GLU A 283 -9.57 10.57 12.34
N ASN A 284 -9.95 9.29 12.46
CA ASN A 284 -9.48 8.46 13.58
C ASN A 284 -7.96 8.25 13.54
N PHE A 285 -7.40 8.03 12.35
CA PHE A 285 -5.94 7.90 12.19
C PHE A 285 -5.22 9.19 12.59
N GLN A 286 -5.76 10.35 12.22
CA GLN A 286 -5.21 11.65 12.62
C GLN A 286 -5.23 11.82 14.15
N ASP A 287 -6.32 11.46 14.81
CA ASP A 287 -6.43 11.50 16.27
C ASP A 287 -5.42 10.56 16.94
N GLU A 288 -5.20 9.38 16.37
CA GLU A 288 -4.22 8.41 16.86
C GLU A 288 -2.78 8.92 16.72
N VAL A 289 -2.43 9.49 15.56
CA VAL A 289 -1.12 10.13 15.32
C VAL A 289 -0.89 11.31 16.27
N GLN A 290 -1.92 12.12 16.52
CA GLN A 290 -1.81 13.21 17.49
C GLN A 290 -1.54 12.66 18.90
N SER A 291 -2.28 11.65 19.34
CA SER A 291 -2.09 11.05 20.66
C SER A 291 -0.72 10.37 20.80
N ALA A 292 -0.24 9.73 19.74
CA ALA A 292 1.09 9.13 19.69
C ALA A 292 2.18 10.20 19.80
N THR A 293 2.04 11.31 19.06
CA THR A 293 2.96 12.46 19.13
C THR A 293 3.01 13.05 20.55
N GLU A 294 1.85 13.27 21.17
CA GLU A 294 1.79 13.77 22.56
C GLU A 294 2.48 12.82 23.55
N THR A 295 2.29 11.51 23.37
CA THR A 295 2.95 10.48 24.19
C THR A 295 4.46 10.47 23.97
N ALA A 296 4.91 10.58 22.72
CA ALA A 296 6.33 10.62 22.37
C ALA A 296 7.02 11.85 22.97
N THR A 297 6.41 13.03 22.88
CA THR A 297 6.93 14.25 23.53
C THR A 297 7.05 14.07 25.03
N SER A 298 6.01 13.54 25.69
CA SER A 298 6.06 13.30 27.14
C SER A 298 7.09 12.23 27.55
N ALA A 299 7.33 11.23 26.69
CA ALA A 299 8.39 10.25 26.91
C ALA A 299 9.77 10.86 26.75
N SER A 300 9.97 11.74 25.76
CA SER A 300 11.23 12.47 25.56
C SER A 300 11.57 13.33 26.78
N GLU A 301 10.59 14.11 27.28
CA GLU A 301 10.78 14.94 28.48
C GLU A 301 11.16 14.08 29.70
N GLN A 302 10.55 12.90 29.87
CA GLN A 302 10.91 11.97 30.94
C GLN A 302 12.31 11.38 30.79
N VAL A 303 12.77 11.14 29.56
CA VAL A 303 14.14 10.67 29.29
C VAL A 303 15.15 11.76 29.61
N ASP A 304 14.86 13.01 29.25
CA ASP A 304 15.71 14.16 29.58
C ASP A 304 15.81 14.34 31.11
N ASP A 305 14.68 14.32 31.82
CA ASP A 305 14.64 14.37 33.29
C ASP A 305 15.44 13.22 33.92
N LEU A 306 15.32 12.01 33.38
CA LEU A 306 16.08 10.84 33.87
C LEU A 306 17.58 10.97 33.58
N SER A 307 17.95 11.55 32.44
CA SER A 307 19.35 11.82 32.11
C SER A 307 19.97 12.78 33.12
N GLU A 308 19.26 13.86 33.47
CA GLU A 308 19.70 14.80 34.51
C GLU A 308 19.82 14.12 35.89
N GLU A 309 18.88 13.22 36.23
CA GLU A 309 18.96 12.45 37.49
C GLU A 309 20.18 11.52 37.50
N VAL A 310 20.47 10.84 36.38
CA VAL A 310 21.65 9.98 36.24
C VAL A 310 22.93 10.79 36.39
N GLU A 311 23.07 11.94 35.73
CA GLU A 311 24.23 12.82 35.89
C GLU A 311 24.39 13.28 37.34
N SER A 312 23.29 13.58 38.03
CA SER A 312 23.34 13.94 39.45
C SER A 312 23.81 12.78 40.32
N VAL A 313 23.37 11.54 40.05
CA VAL A 313 23.80 10.34 40.77
C VAL A 313 25.27 10.03 40.50
N GLU A 314 25.74 10.19 39.27
CA GLU A 314 27.15 10.03 38.92
C GLU A 314 28.03 11.02 39.69
N GLY A 315 27.63 12.29 39.76
CA GLY A 315 28.33 13.29 40.57
C GLY A 315 28.39 12.92 42.07
N GLN A 316 27.29 12.40 42.62
CA GLN A 316 27.28 11.89 44.00
C GLN A 316 28.20 10.69 44.21
N LEU A 317 28.36 9.85 43.18
CA LEU A 317 29.22 8.67 43.24
C LEU A 317 30.70 9.06 43.17
N ASP A 318 31.05 10.06 42.37
CA ASP A 318 32.40 10.65 42.34
C ASP A 318 32.76 11.28 43.70
N ASP A 319 31.85 12.07 44.29
CA ASP A 319 32.06 12.64 45.63
C ASP A 319 32.27 11.55 46.68
N LEU A 320 31.47 10.47 46.62
CA LEU A 320 31.60 9.33 47.52
C LEU A 320 32.91 8.56 47.31
N GLU A 321 33.37 8.43 46.06
CA GLU A 321 34.66 7.82 45.75
C GLU A 321 35.81 8.63 46.36
N ASP A 322 35.77 9.96 46.26
CA ASP A 322 36.76 10.86 46.87
C ASP A 322 36.73 10.81 48.41
N ASP A 323 35.54 10.72 49.01
CA ASP A 323 35.38 10.51 50.46
C ASP A 323 35.98 9.17 50.90
N ILE A 324 35.70 8.08 50.18
CA ILE A 324 36.32 6.76 50.42
C ILE A 324 37.84 6.84 50.23
N LYS A 325 38.29 7.58 49.21
CA LYS A 325 39.63 8.11 48.96
C LYS A 325 40.31 8.53 50.25
N THR A 326 39.75 9.58 50.80
CA THR A 326 40.22 10.29 52.00
C THR A 326 40.24 9.37 53.21
N VAL A 327 39.14 8.65 53.48
CA VAL A 327 39.06 7.70 54.61
C VAL A 327 40.11 6.60 54.49
N ARG A 328 40.37 6.11 53.28
CA ARG A 328 41.39 5.08 53.05
C ARG A 328 42.80 5.62 53.30
N GLU A 329 43.09 6.84 52.86
CA GLU A 329 44.37 7.50 53.14
C GLU A 329 44.56 7.72 54.65
N GLU A 330 43.54 8.19 55.38
CA GLU A 330 43.60 8.34 56.85
C GLU A 330 43.86 7.01 57.59
N ILE A 331 43.37 5.90 57.06
CA ILE A 331 43.64 4.56 57.60
C ILE A 331 45.07 4.10 57.25
N ASP A 332 45.53 4.35 56.03
CA ASP A 332 46.82 3.86 55.51
C ASP A 332 48.02 4.69 56.01
N ASP A 333 47.84 5.98 56.29
CA ASP A 333 48.87 6.86 56.87
C ASP A 333 49.33 6.40 58.26
N GLY A 334 48.71 5.36 58.82
CA GLY A 334 49.16 4.72 60.05
C GLY A 334 48.91 5.58 61.29
N GLU A 335 48.46 6.83 61.15
CA GLU A 335 48.18 7.73 62.28
C GLU A 335 47.19 7.09 63.26
N LEU A 336 46.17 6.40 62.74
CA LEU A 336 45.22 5.67 63.60
C LEU A 336 45.88 4.46 64.27
N ALA A 337 46.74 3.73 63.55
CA ALA A 337 47.47 2.59 64.09
C ALA A 337 48.47 3.03 65.18
N ASP A 338 49.24 4.08 64.92
CA ASP A 338 50.17 4.69 65.87
C ASP A 338 49.45 5.21 67.11
N ARG A 339 48.28 5.85 66.94
CA ARG A 339 47.44 6.29 68.07
C ARG A 339 46.90 5.12 68.88
N ILE A 340 46.57 4.00 68.23
CA ILE A 340 46.17 2.75 68.91
C ILE A 340 47.36 2.20 69.70
N ASP A 341 48.55 2.07 69.08
CA ASP A 341 49.75 1.55 69.71
C ASP A 341 50.22 2.41 70.91
N GLU A 342 50.11 3.75 70.79
CA GLU A 342 50.37 4.67 71.90
C GLU A 342 49.37 4.46 73.04
N THR A 343 48.07 4.39 72.72
CA THR A 343 47.03 4.15 73.73
C THR A 343 47.21 2.79 74.40
N GLU A 344 47.58 1.75 73.65
CA GLU A 344 47.89 0.42 74.19
C GLU A 344 49.08 0.47 75.16
N SER A 345 50.12 1.21 74.80
CA SER A 345 51.29 1.43 75.66
C SER A 345 50.92 2.17 76.95
N GLU A 346 50.14 3.27 76.87
CA GLU A 346 49.64 3.99 78.04
C GLU A 346 48.80 3.10 78.96
N ILE A 347 47.97 2.22 78.38
CA ILE A 347 47.16 1.25 79.13
C ILE A 347 48.07 0.24 79.86
N GLU A 348 49.11 -0.26 79.21
CA GLU A 348 50.07 -1.21 79.80
C GLU A 348 50.79 -0.57 81.00
N GLU A 349 51.25 0.68 80.85
CA GLU A 349 51.86 1.45 81.94
C GLU A 349 50.88 1.68 83.09
N LEU A 350 49.61 2.02 82.80
CA LEU A 350 48.57 2.18 83.82
C LEU A 350 48.29 0.87 84.57
N LYS A 351 48.29 -0.28 83.88
CA LYS A 351 48.15 -1.59 84.53
C LYS A 351 49.33 -1.87 85.46
N GLU A 352 50.55 -1.59 85.01
CA GLU A 352 51.77 -1.81 85.80
C GLU A 352 51.79 -0.89 87.03
N TRP A 353 51.42 0.39 86.86
CA TRP A 353 51.24 1.33 87.96
C TRP A 353 50.18 0.87 88.97
N ARG A 354 49.04 0.36 88.48
CA ARG A 354 47.99 -0.21 89.32
C ARG A 354 48.49 -1.44 90.09
N GLU A 355 49.26 -2.32 89.47
CA GLU A 355 49.86 -3.47 90.14
C GLU A 355 50.87 -3.06 91.20
N GLN A 356 51.70 -2.05 90.92
CA GLN A 356 52.61 -1.46 91.91
C GLN A 356 51.84 -0.86 93.09
N LEU A 357 50.78 -0.09 92.84
CA LEU A 357 49.91 0.45 93.89
C LEU A 357 49.21 -0.65 94.69
N SER A 358 48.69 -1.68 94.03
CA SER A 358 48.09 -2.85 94.67
C SER A 358 49.10 -3.62 95.51
N SER A 359 50.36 -3.70 95.08
CA SER A 359 51.44 -4.32 95.84
C SER A 359 51.81 -3.50 97.07
N VAL A 360 51.89 -2.17 96.93
CA VAL A 360 52.19 -1.25 98.05
C VAL A 360 51.04 -1.19 99.07
N ILE A 361 49.79 -1.25 98.62
CA ILE A 361 48.61 -1.17 99.49
C ILE A 361 48.20 -2.56 100.02
N GLY A 362 48.35 -3.62 99.22
CA GLY A 362 48.00 -5.00 99.57
C GLY A 362 49.12 -5.80 100.23
N GLY A 363 50.35 -5.30 100.25
CA GLY A 363 51.50 -5.90 100.95
C GLY A 363 51.56 -5.61 102.45
N GLY A 364 50.54 -4.94 103.01
CA GLY A 364 50.38 -4.73 104.45
C GLY A 364 49.33 -5.67 105.04
N ASP A 365 49.74 -6.90 105.37
CA ASP A 365 49.19 -7.67 106.49
C ASP A 365 50.12 -7.50 107.70
#